data_AF-A0A656JQM9-F1
#
_entry.id   AF-A0A656JQM9-F1
#
_cell.length_a   1.000
_cell.length_b   1.000
_cell.length_c   1.000
_cell.angle_alpha   90.00
_cell.angle_beta   90.00
_cell.angle_gamma   90.00
#
_symmetry.space_group_name_H-M   'P 1'
#
loop_
_entity.id
_entity.type
_entity.pdbx_description
1 polymer ?
#
loop_
_entity_poly.entity_id
_entity_poly.type
_entity_poly.pdbx_seq_one_letter_code
_entity_poly.pdbx_strand_id
1 'polypeptide(L)' 'MNLLLLEEADFIAADRVVLRDRRLKHMQEVHRAEVGDSLRVGRVNGLL' A
#
# COMPACT_ATOMS: atom_id res chain seq x y z
N MET A 1 4.82 -2.39 -12.74
CA MET A 1 4.85 -3.47 -11.73
C MET A 1 4.58 -2.80 -10.38
N ASN A 2 3.45 -3.12 -9.74
CA ASN A 2 3.03 -2.46 -8.50
C ASN A 2 3.76 -3.08 -7.31
N LEU A 3 4.25 -2.25 -6.39
CA LEU A 3 5.07 -2.68 -5.25
C LEU A 3 4.19 -3.17 -4.08
N LEU A 4 2.92 -2.79 -4.09
CA LEU A 4 1.93 -3.18 -3.09
C LEU A 4 0.56 -3.28 -3.76
N LEU A 5 -0.22 -4.29 -3.40
CA LEU A 5 -1.63 -4.41 -3.76
C LEU A 5 -2.50 -4.04 -2.57
N LEU A 6 -3.39 -3.08 -2.78
CA LEU A 6 -4.36 -2.57 -1.81
C LEU A 6 -5.71 -3.24 -2.02
N GLU A 7 -6.26 -3.75 -0.94
CA GLU A 7 -7.62 -4.30 -0.91
C GLU A 7 -8.60 -3.21 -0.46
N GLU A 8 -9.88 -3.37 -0.76
CA GLU A 8 -10.90 -2.37 -0.37
C GLU A 8 -10.96 -2.16 1.15
N ALA A 9 -10.69 -3.21 1.93
CA ALA A 9 -10.61 -3.14 3.38
C ALA A 9 -9.45 -2.29 3.92
N ASP A 10 -8.43 -2.00 3.10
CA ASP A 10 -7.33 -1.10 3.50
C ASP A 10 -7.75 0.37 3.45
N PHE A 11 -8.79 0.72 2.67
CA PHE A 11 -9.25 2.10 2.51
C PHE A 11 -10.08 2.54 3.70
N ILE A 12 -9.63 3.60 4.35
CA ILE A 12 -10.37 4.29 5.43
C ILE A 12 -11.01 5.60 4.94
N ALA A 13 -10.61 6.05 3.75
CA ALA A 13 -11.21 7.14 2.99
C ALA A 13 -10.94 6.91 1.48
N ALA A 14 -11.49 7.76 0.62
CA ALA A 14 -11.35 7.63 -0.84
C ALA A 14 -9.88 7.67 -1.32
N ASP A 15 -9.02 8.40 -0.62
CA ASP A 15 -7.62 8.66 -0.96
C ASP A 15 -6.64 8.22 0.15
N ARG A 16 -7.14 7.52 1.19
CA ARG A 16 -6.34 7.13 2.35
C ARG A 16 -6.49 5.66 2.67
N VAL A 17 -5.35 4.98 2.74
CA VAL A 17 -5.24 3.57 3.13
C VAL A 17 -4.42 3.40 4.40
N VAL A 18 -4.71 2.33 5.15
CA VAL A 18 -3.95 1.91 6.33
C VAL A 18 -3.44 0.50 6.12
N LEU A 19 -2.12 0.34 6.10
CA LEU A 19 -1.48 -0.98 6.09
C LEU A 19 -1.30 -1.46 7.52
N ARG A 20 -1.75 -2.69 7.79
CA ARG A 20 -1.64 -3.32 9.10
C ARG A 20 -0.68 -4.52 9.08
N ASP A 21 -0.20 -4.87 10.26
CA ASP A 21 0.54 -6.10 10.53
C ASP A 21 1.76 -6.32 9.60
N ARG A 22 1.82 -7.48 8.97
CA ARG A 22 2.91 -7.90 8.08
C ARG A 22 3.08 -6.97 6.88
N ARG A 23 2.03 -6.30 6.40
CA ARG A 23 2.12 -5.41 5.23
C ARG A 23 2.98 -4.20 5.54
N LEU A 24 2.76 -3.56 6.70
CA LEU A 24 3.59 -2.44 7.15
C LEU A 24 5.05 -2.87 7.34
N LYS A 25 5.27 -3.98 8.03
CA LYS A 25 6.62 -4.51 8.27
C LYS A 25 7.36 -4.82 6.96
N HIS A 26 6.68 -5.44 6.01
CA HIS A 26 7.24 -5.71 4.69
C HIS A 26 7.61 -4.42 3.94
N MET A 27 6.77 -3.38 4.03
CA MET A 27 7.08 -2.09 3.42
C MET A 27 8.34 -1.45 4.01
N GLN A 28 8.56 -1.59 5.31
CA GLN A 28 9.75 -1.05 5.97
C GLN A 28 11.00 -1.91 5.73
N GLU A 29 10.89 -3.25 5.80
CA GLU A 29 12.05 -4.13 5.69
C GLU A 29 12.52 -4.33 4.25
N VAL A 30 11.58 -4.43 3.30
CA VAL A 30 11.90 -4.73 1.90
C VAL A 30 12.00 -3.46 1.08
N HIS A 31 11.01 -2.59 1.19
CA HIS A 31 10.97 -1.36 0.38
C HIS A 31 11.59 -0.16 1.09
N ARG A 32 11.91 -0.26 2.39
CA ARG A 32 12.46 0.82 3.22
C ARG A 32 11.67 2.11 3.10
N ALA A 33 10.34 1.96 3.05
CA ALA A 33 9.43 3.08 2.91
C ALA A 33 9.52 4.02 4.12
N GLU A 34 9.78 5.29 3.87
CA GLU A 34 9.83 6.35 4.86
C GLU A 34 8.75 7.40 4.63
N VAL A 35 8.53 8.26 5.63
CA VAL A 35 7.56 9.35 5.52
C VAL A 35 8.06 10.34 4.46
N GLY A 36 7.21 10.59 3.46
CA GLY A 36 7.53 11.44 2.32
C GLY A 36 7.82 10.67 1.03
N ASP A 37 8.01 9.35 1.11
CA ASP A 37 8.21 8.52 -0.08
C ASP A 37 6.95 8.40 -0.93
N SER A 38 7.16 8.37 -2.25
CA SER A 38 6.11 8.07 -3.23
C SER A 38 6.32 6.68 -3.80
N LEU A 39 5.36 5.78 -3.55
CA LEU A 39 5.42 4.38 -3.95
C LEU A 39 4.30 4.06 -4.96
N ARG A 40 4.60 3.21 -5.94
CA ARG A 40 3.59 2.68 -6.86
C ARG A 40 2.82 1.54 -6.22
N VAL A 41 1.53 1.74 -6.04
CA VAL A 41 0.59 0.75 -5.51
C VAL A 41 -0.44 0.39 -6.58
N GLY A 42 -1.00 -0.81 -6.50
CA GLY A 42 -2.14 -1.24 -7.30
C GLY A 42 -3.34 -1.49 -6.40
N ARG A 43 -4.54 -1.32 -6.93
CA ARG A 43 -5.77 -1.73 -6.24
C ARG A 43 -6.20 -3.11 -6.75
N VAL A 44 -6.50 -4.03 -5.84
CA VAL A 44 -7.09 -5.33 -6.19
C VAL A 44 -8.42 -5.09 -6.89
N ASN A 45 -8.62 -5.75 -8.04
CA ASN A 45 -9.76 -5.54 -8.95
C ASN A 45 -9.89 -4.10 -9.49
N GLY A 46 -8.86 -3.27 -9.36
CA GLY A 46 -8.80 -2.01 -10.10
C GLY A 46 -8.72 -2.32 -11.59
N LEU A 47 -9.70 -1.85 -12.36
CA LEU A 47 -9.59 -1.85 -13.81
C LEU A 47 -8.44 -0.92 -14.21
N LEU A 48 -7.46 -1.48 -14.91
CA LEU A 48 -6.32 -0.77 -15.49
C LEU A 48 -6.78 0.23 -16.56
#